data_AF-A0A7J3FEC7-F1
#
_entry.id   AF-A0A7J3FEC7-F1
#
_cell.length_a   1.000
_cell.length_b   1.000
_cell.length_c   1.000
_cell.angle_alpha   90.00
_cell.angle_beta   90.00
_cell.angle_gamma   90.00
#
_symmetry.space_group_name_H-M   'P 1'
#
loop_
_entity.id
_entity.type
_entity.pdbx_description
1 polymer ?
#
loop_
_entity_poly.entity_id
_entity_poly.type
_entity_poly.pdbx_seq_one_letter_code
_entity_poly.pdbx_strand_id
1 'polypeptide(L)'
;MIHPDAVKLGRALRGMDGIKAAVVFGSAARMEDFVEGLSDIDVLVLLERRNPKVERVIREKAAALGISPAIMTMREFARGLRAGDPGLLLMCRGRPLWRSD
;
A
#
# COMPACT_ATOMS: atom_id res chain seq x y z
N MET A 1 -7.70 12.34 8.27
CA MET A 1 -8.02 12.26 6.82
C MET A 1 -6.92 11.42 6.14
N ILE A 2 -7.15 10.79 4.99
CA ILE A 2 -6.10 10.06 4.23
C ILE A 2 -5.57 10.97 3.11
N HIS A 3 -4.28 10.86 2.78
CA HIS A 3 -3.68 11.60 1.67
C HIS A 3 -4.41 11.35 0.33
N PRO A 4 -4.79 12.39 -0.43
CA PRO A 4 -5.63 12.25 -1.62
C PRO A 4 -4.99 11.39 -2.71
N ASP A 5 -3.68 11.45 -2.91
CA ASP A 5 -3.01 10.64 -3.93
C ASP A 5 -2.96 9.15 -3.58
N ALA A 6 -2.90 8.80 -2.29
CA ALA A 6 -3.06 7.42 -1.86
C ALA A 6 -4.47 6.91 -2.22
N VAL A 7 -5.51 7.73 -2.06
CA VAL A 7 -6.88 7.40 -2.50
C VAL A 7 -6.96 7.23 -4.01
N LYS A 8 -6.30 8.10 -4.80
CA LYS A 8 -6.24 7.96 -6.27
C LYS A 8 -5.58 6.64 -6.68
N LEU A 9 -4.45 6.27 -6.05
CA LEU A 9 -3.80 4.98 -6.30
C LEU A 9 -4.72 3.82 -5.93
N GLY A 10 -5.34 3.85 -4.74
CA GLY A 10 -6.27 2.81 -4.30
C GLY A 10 -7.41 2.58 -5.29
N ARG A 11 -7.97 3.65 -5.86
CA ARG A 11 -8.98 3.57 -6.94
C ARG A 11 -8.43 2.98 -8.23
N ALA A 12 -7.22 3.37 -8.63
CA ALA A 12 -6.58 2.88 -9.85
C ALA A 12 -6.19 1.39 -9.77
N LEU A 13 -5.98 0.86 -8.55
CA LEU A 13 -5.68 -0.55 -8.30
C LEU A 13 -6.94 -1.40 -8.08
N ARG A 14 -8.10 -0.78 -7.83
CA ARG A 14 -9.35 -1.49 -7.58
C ARG A 14 -9.77 -2.28 -8.82
N GLY A 15 -10.08 -3.56 -8.64
CA GLY A 15 -10.51 -4.44 -9.73
C GLY A 15 -9.39 -4.98 -10.61
N MET A 16 -8.11 -4.68 -10.31
CA MET A 16 -6.99 -5.36 -10.96
C MET A 16 -6.87 -6.80 -10.44
N ASP A 17 -6.82 -7.77 -11.37
CA ASP A 17 -6.68 -9.18 -11.03
C ASP A 17 -5.44 -9.47 -10.17
N GLY A 18 -5.65 -10.25 -9.11
CA GLY A 18 -4.59 -10.69 -8.20
C GLY A 18 -4.20 -9.70 -7.11
N ILE A 19 -4.79 -8.49 -7.08
CA ILE A 19 -4.66 -7.55 -5.96
C ILE A 19 -5.80 -7.82 -4.96
N LYS A 20 -5.45 -8.05 -3.68
CA LYS A 20 -6.39 -8.35 -2.60
C LYS A 20 -6.66 -7.16 -1.68
N ALA A 21 -5.68 -6.28 -1.48
CA ALA A 21 -5.88 -5.07 -0.70
C ALA A 21 -4.84 -3.99 -1.04
N ALA A 22 -5.21 -2.74 -0.76
CA ALA A 22 -4.29 -1.62 -0.69
C ALA A 22 -4.50 -0.86 0.63
N VAL A 23 -3.43 -0.58 1.35
CA VAL A 23 -3.45 0.05 2.68
C VAL A 23 -2.44 1.19 2.68
N VAL A 24 -2.89 2.40 2.99
CA VAL A 24 -1.96 3.52 3.25
C VAL A 24 -1.49 3.44 4.70
N PHE A 25 -0.22 3.71 4.96
CA PHE A 25 0.31 3.74 6.32
C PHE A 25 1.25 4.93 6.51
N GLY A 26 1.87 5.03 7.70
CA GLY A 26 2.71 6.17 8.04
C GLY A 26 1.91 7.48 8.21
N SER A 27 2.57 8.62 7.97
CA SER A 27 1.95 9.95 8.06
C SER A 27 0.88 10.16 6.99
N ALA A 28 0.99 9.54 5.81
CA ALA A 28 -0.03 9.63 4.76
C ALA A 28 -1.39 9.03 5.16
N ALA A 29 -1.44 8.18 6.18
CA ALA A 29 -2.68 7.66 6.75
C ALA A 29 -3.34 8.61 7.77
N ARG A 30 -2.60 9.62 8.25
CA ARG A 30 -2.97 10.59 9.30
C ARG A 30 -2.46 11.96 8.90
N MET A 31 -3.24 12.70 8.10
CA MET A 31 -2.83 14.00 7.55
C MET A 31 -2.34 15.02 8.60
N GLU A 32 -2.74 14.89 9.87
CA GLU A 32 -2.19 15.67 10.98
C GLU A 32 -0.68 15.49 11.21
N ASP A 33 -0.12 14.34 10.83
CA ASP A 33 1.31 14.00 10.92
C ASP A 33 2.05 14.23 9.58
N PHE A 34 1.33 14.59 8.50
CA PHE A 34 1.87 14.67 7.15
C PHE A 34 2.43 16.06 6.85
N VAL A 35 3.71 16.13 6.48
CA VAL A 35 4.37 17.38 6.10
C VAL A 35 4.67 17.38 4.61
N GLU A 36 4.02 18.27 3.87
CA GLU A 36 4.21 18.40 2.43
C GLU A 36 5.68 18.68 2.07
N GLY A 37 6.20 17.96 1.08
CA GLY A 37 7.59 18.03 0.65
C GLY A 37 8.61 17.32 1.55
N LEU A 38 8.21 16.80 2.71
CA LEU A 38 9.08 16.04 3.62
C LEU A 38 8.61 14.60 3.88
N SER A 39 7.29 14.39 3.95
CA SER A 39 6.70 13.08 4.19
C SER A 39 6.52 12.30 2.89
N ASP A 40 6.97 11.05 2.90
CA ASP A 40 6.65 10.09 1.85
C ASP A 40 5.17 9.64 1.95
N ILE A 41 4.62 9.19 0.83
CA ILE A 41 3.32 8.53 0.78
C ILE A 41 3.56 7.03 0.67
N ASP A 42 3.37 6.32 1.78
CA ASP A 42 3.59 4.87 1.85
C ASP A 42 2.30 4.07 1.67
N VAL A 43 2.31 3.14 0.71
CA VAL A 43 1.17 2.26 0.43
C VAL A 43 1.61 0.81 0.35
N LEU A 44 0.99 -0.04 1.17
CA LEU A 44 1.09 -1.49 1.10
C LEU A 44 0.07 -1.99 0.07
N VAL A 45 0.53 -2.78 -0.90
CA VAL A 45 -0.31 -3.51 -1.85
C VAL A 45 -0.15 -5.01 -1.63
N LEU A 46 -1.25 -5.68 -1.28
CA LEU A 46 -1.29 -7.11 -1.01
C LEU A 46 -1.78 -7.87 -2.24
N LEU A 47 -0.95 -8.82 -2.69
CA LEU A 47 -1.23 -9.69 -3.83
C LEU A 47 -1.64 -11.09 -3.37
N GLU A 48 -2.39 -11.79 -4.20
CA GLU A 48 -2.66 -13.22 -4.02
C GLU A 48 -1.40 -14.06 -4.23
N ARG A 49 -0.70 -13.79 -5.33
CA ARG A 49 0.53 -14.45 -5.76
C ARG A 49 1.43 -13.44 -6.47
N ARG A 50 2.74 -13.73 -6.52
CA ARG A 50 3.69 -12.91 -7.27
C ARG A 50 3.31 -12.87 -8.74
N ASN A 51 3.35 -11.68 -9.34
CA ASN A 51 3.05 -11.47 -10.75
C ASN A 51 3.85 -10.26 -11.25
N PRO A 52 4.98 -10.46 -11.94
CA PRO A 52 5.86 -9.37 -12.36
C PRO A 52 5.17 -8.30 -13.22
N LYS A 53 4.19 -8.69 -14.04
CA LYS A 53 3.44 -7.75 -14.88
C LYS A 53 2.56 -6.83 -14.03
N VAL A 54 1.84 -7.39 -13.07
CA VAL A 54 0.99 -6.61 -12.14
C VAL A 54 1.86 -5.75 -11.24
N GLU A 55 2.95 -6.29 -10.70
CA GLU A 55 3.90 -5.55 -9.86
C GLU A 55 4.51 -4.35 -10.60
N ARG A 56 4.85 -4.50 -11.89
CA ARG A 56 5.31 -3.39 -12.72
C ARG A 56 4.25 -2.30 -12.88
N VAL A 57 3.00 -2.67 -13.18
CA VAL A 57 1.90 -1.70 -13.32
C VAL A 57 1.64 -0.95 -12.00
N ILE A 58 1.71 -1.64 -10.86
CA ILE A 58 1.58 -0.99 -9.54
C ILE A 58 2.69 0.06 -9.35
N ARG A 59 3.94 -0.30 -9.66
CA ARG A 59 5.09 0.62 -9.55
C ARG A 59 4.97 1.82 -10.49
N GLU A 60 4.57 1.61 -11.75
CA GLU A 60 4.36 2.67 -12.73
C GLU A 60 3.27 3.66 -12.25
N LYS A 61 2.14 3.15 -11.77
CA LYS A 61 1.04 3.98 -11.24
C LYS A 61 1.43 4.73 -9.96
N ALA A 62 2.18 4.09 -9.07
CA ALA A 62 2.66 4.70 -7.84
C ALA A 62 3.71 5.80 -8.13
N ALA A 63 4.64 5.54 -9.05
CA ALA A 63 5.66 6.50 -9.47
C ALA A 63 5.05 7.77 -10.08
N ALA A 64 3.99 7.62 -10.90
CA ALA A 64 3.26 8.76 -11.46
C ALA A 64 2.58 9.66 -10.41
N LEU A 65 2.48 9.20 -9.15
CA LEU A 65 1.87 9.91 -8.03
C LEU A 65 2.89 10.24 -6.92
N GLY A 66 4.18 9.95 -7.10
CA GLY A 66 5.20 10.14 -6.05
C GLY A 66 4.99 9.24 -4.83
N ILE A 67 4.38 8.06 -5.00
CA ILE A 67 4.06 7.11 -3.92
C ILE A 67 5.14 6.04 -3.84
N SER A 68 5.49 5.63 -2.61
CA SER A 68 6.38 4.49 -2.32
C SER A 68 5.54 3.22 -2.07
N PRO A 69 5.46 2.27 -3.03
CA PRO A 69 4.67 1.06 -2.85
C PRO A 69 5.49 -0.07 -2.21
N ALA A 70 5.01 -0.59 -1.08
CA ALA A 70 5.41 -1.88 -0.55
C ALA A 70 4.53 -2.98 -1.17
N ILE A 71 5.10 -3.86 -2.01
CA ILE A 71 4.34 -4.90 -2.71
C ILE A 71 4.71 -6.29 -2.21
N MET A 72 3.72 -7.01 -1.68
CA MET A 72 3.92 -8.33 -1.11
C MET A 72 2.68 -9.20 -1.30
N THR A 73 2.86 -10.51 -1.25
CA THR A 73 1.75 -11.46 -1.22
C THR A 73 1.17 -11.56 0.18
N MET A 74 -0.09 -11.98 0.29
CA MET A 74 -0.74 -12.32 1.57
C MET A 74 0.09 -13.32 2.39
N ARG A 75 0.74 -14.28 1.72
CA ARG A 75 1.59 -15.29 2.37
C ARG A 75 2.87 -14.70 2.96
N GLU A 76 3.52 -13.78 2.25
CA GLU A 76 4.72 -13.10 2.74
C GLU A 76 4.38 -12.18 3.91
N PHE A 77 3.29 -11.41 3.79
CA PHE A 77 2.81 -10.55 4.86
C PHE A 77 2.51 -11.35 6.14
N ALA A 78 1.75 -12.43 6.04
CA ALA A 78 1.43 -13.29 7.18
C ALA A 78 2.67 -14.00 7.76
N ARG A 79 3.71 -14.23 6.97
CA ARG A 79 4.98 -14.81 7.45
C ARG A 79 5.78 -13.77 8.23
N GLY A 80 5.92 -12.56 7.70
CA GLY A 80 6.63 -11.48 8.39
C GLY A 80 5.97 -11.08 9.70
N LEU A 81 4.63 -11.02 9.75
CA LEU A 81 3.91 -10.78 11.01
C LEU A 81 4.20 -11.85 12.07
N ARG A 82 4.23 -13.13 11.67
CA ARG A 82 4.60 -14.22 12.60
C ARG A 82 6.05 -14.17 13.05
N ALA A 83 6.94 -13.63 12.21
CA ALA A 83 8.33 -13.40 12.57
C ALA A 83 8.55 -12.15 13.45
N GLY A 84 7.48 -11.38 13.73
CA GLY A 84 7.57 -10.16 14.53
C GLY A 84 8.18 -8.98 13.78
N ASP A 85 8.04 -8.92 12.44
CA ASP A 85 8.53 -7.80 11.64
C ASP A 85 7.85 -6.47 12.09
N PRO A 86 8.63 -5.51 12.66
CA PRO A 86 8.07 -4.28 13.20
C PRO A 86 7.51 -3.36 12.10
N GLY A 87 8.06 -3.41 10.88
CA GLY A 87 7.57 -2.64 9.75
C GLY A 87 6.17 -3.09 9.34
N LEU A 88 5.90 -4.41 9.35
CA LEU A 88 4.57 -4.91 9.03
C LEU A 88 3.52 -4.58 10.11
N LEU A 89 3.93 -4.46 11.38
CA LEU A 89 3.04 -3.97 12.44
C LEU A 89 2.58 -2.53 12.20
N LEU A 90 3.44 -1.68 11.64
CA LEU A 90 3.06 -0.33 11.22
C LEU A 90 2.04 -0.37 10.08
N MET A 91 2.23 -1.26 9.11
CA MET A 91 1.28 -1.44 8.00
C MET A 91 -0.09 -1.94 8.47
N CYS A 92 -0.14 -2.81 9.50
CA CYS A 92 -1.39 -3.24 10.14
C CYS A 92 -2.17 -2.10 10.82
N ARG A 93 -1.47 -1.03 11.23
CA ARG A 93 -2.08 0.19 11.78
C ARG A 93 -2.43 1.21 10.70
N GLY A 94 -2.19 0.89 9.44
CA GLY A 94 -2.58 1.70 8.30
C GLY A 94 -4.10 1.79 8.13
N ARG A 95 -4.53 2.63 7.18
CA ARG A 95 -5.93 2.76 6.80
C ARG A 95 -6.17 2.06 5.45
N PRO A 96 -7.24 1.26 5.33
CA PRO A 96 -7.57 0.62 4.08
C PRO A 96 -7.95 1.66 3.04
N LEU A 97 -7.35 1.58 1.85
CA LEU A 97 -7.79 2.30 0.65
C LEU A 97 -8.88 1.52 -0.06
N TRP A 98 -8.70 0.20 -0.15
CA TRP A 98 -9.71 -0.76 -0.59
C TRP A 98 -9.28 -2.19 -0.23
N ARG A 99 -10.24 -3.12 -0.22
CA ARG A 99 -10.01 -4.57 -0.06
C ARG A 99 -10.97 -5.32 -1.00
N SER A 100 -10.50 -6.37 -1.66
CA SER A 100 -11.36 -7.29 -2.42
C SER A 100 -12.26 -8.05 -1.46
N ASP A 101 -13.56 -8.13 -1.78
CA ASP A 101 -14.51 -8.96 -1.05
C ASP A 101 -14.08 -10.45 -1.03
#